data_AF-A0A357YL14-F1
#
_entry.id   AF-A0A357YL14-F1
#
_cell.length_a   1.000
_cell.length_b   1.000
_cell.length_c   1.000
_cell.angle_alpha   90.00
_cell.angle_beta   90.00
_cell.angle_gamma   90.00
#
_symmetry.space_group_name_H-M   'P 1'
#
loop_
_entity.id
_entity.type
_entity.pdbx_description
1 polymer ?
#
loop_
_entity_poly.entity_id
_entity_poly.type
_entity_poly.pdbx_seq_one_letter_code
_entity_poly.pdbx_strand_id
1 'polypeptide(L)'
;MSNQREKLFTDFPPVSTEEWMEVVTKDLKGADFQKRLVWRTKEGFNVNPFYRAEDIEGFKALDNLPGQFPYVRGTKKDNNWYVRQE
;
A
#
# COMPACT_ATOMS: atom_id res chain seq x y z
N MET A 1 11.98 25.33 -12.67
CA MET A 1 11.45 24.10 -12.07
C MET A 1 10.08 24.44 -11.50
N SER A 2 8.99 24.02 -12.17
CA SER A 2 7.63 24.31 -11.71
C SER A 2 7.40 23.60 -10.37
N ASN A 3 7.36 24.36 -9.28
CA ASN A 3 7.04 23.88 -7.94
C ASN A 3 5.52 23.91 -7.67
N GLN A 4 4.68 24.00 -8.70
CA GLN A 4 3.24 23.99 -8.54
C GLN A 4 2.72 22.56 -8.67
N ARG A 5 2.33 21.97 -7.54
CA ARG A 5 1.51 20.77 -7.53
C ARG A 5 0.15 21.14 -8.09
N GLU A 6 -0.14 20.70 -9.31
CA GLU A 6 -1.48 20.82 -9.88
C GLU A 6 -2.48 20.10 -8.98
N LYS A 7 -3.57 20.79 -8.65
CA LYS A 7 -4.65 20.23 -7.84
C LYS A 7 -5.61 19.48 -8.77
N LEU A 8 -5.35 18.19 -8.96
CA LEU A 8 -6.09 17.37 -9.94
C LEU A 8 -7.50 16.94 -9.49
N PHE A 9 -7.79 16.98 -8.18
CA PHE A 9 -9.00 16.37 -7.61
C PHE A 9 -9.85 17.35 -6.78
N THR A 10 -9.79 18.65 -7.04
CA THR A 10 -10.55 19.65 -6.25
C THR A 10 -12.05 19.63 -6.52
N ASP A 11 -12.46 19.17 -7.69
CA ASP A 11 -13.86 19.23 -8.12
C ASP A 11 -14.68 18.03 -7.64
N PHE A 12 -14.02 17.06 -7.00
CA PHE A 12 -14.63 15.83 -6.50
C PHE A 12 -14.47 15.72 -4.99
N PRO A 13 -15.51 15.34 -4.24
CA PRO A 13 -15.37 15.06 -2.83
C PRO A 13 -14.45 13.84 -2.61
N PRO A 14 -13.77 13.76 -1.45
CA PRO A 14 -13.01 12.57 -1.10
C PRO A 14 -13.96 11.38 -0.93
N VAL A 15 -13.54 10.21 -1.39
CA VAL A 15 -14.31 8.96 -1.28
C VAL A 15 -13.82 8.17 -0.09
N SER A 16 -14.74 7.74 0.79
CA SER A 16 -14.41 6.93 1.97
C SER A 16 -14.12 5.47 1.61
N THR A 17 -13.58 4.70 2.56
CA THR A 17 -13.35 3.26 2.38
C THR A 17 -14.66 2.50 2.28
N GLU A 18 -15.66 2.90 3.05
CA GLU A 18 -17.01 2.34 3.04
C GLU A 18 -17.67 2.53 1.67
N GLU A 19 -17.67 3.76 1.14
CA GLU A 19 -18.22 4.08 -0.18
C GLU A 19 -17.54 3.26 -1.29
N TRP A 20 -16.21 3.09 -1.20
CA TRP A 20 -15.46 2.26 -2.13
C TRP A 20 -15.85 0.78 -2.04
N MET A 21 -15.99 0.25 -0.81
CA MET A 21 -16.38 -1.13 -0.56
C MET A 21 -17.82 -1.44 -1.00
N GLU A 22 -18.73 -0.48 -0.91
CA GLU A 22 -20.09 -0.60 -1.43
C GLU A 22 -20.10 -0.83 -2.94
N VAL A 23 -19.31 -0.06 -3.69
CA VAL A 23 -19.17 -0.22 -5.15
C VAL A 23 -18.60 -1.61 -5.48
N VAL A 24 -17.54 -2.03 -4.79
CA VAL A 24 -16.95 -3.35 -4.99
C VAL A 24 -17.96 -4.47 -4.72
N THR A 25 -18.73 -4.37 -3.63
CA THR A 25 -19.73 -5.38 -3.26
C THR A 25 -20.85 -5.47 -4.29
N LYS A 26 -21.28 -4.32 -4.83
CA LYS A 26 -22.25 -4.24 -5.93
C LYS A 26 -21.72 -4.92 -7.19
N ASP A 27 -20.46 -4.66 -7.56
CA ASP A 27 -19.83 -5.25 -8.74
C ASP A 27 -19.62 -6.77 -8.62
N LEU A 28 -19.38 -7.25 -7.39
CA LEU A 28 -19.32 -8.67 -7.07
C LEU A 28 -20.70 -9.37 -7.12
N LYS A 29 -21.80 -8.63 -7.34
CA LYS A 29 -23.17 -9.16 -7.37
C LYS A 29 -23.52 -9.94 -6.10
N GLY A 30 -23.03 -9.47 -4.95
CA GLY A 30 -23.23 -10.13 -3.66
C GLY A 30 -22.33 -11.35 -3.41
N ALA A 31 -21.37 -11.65 -4.28
CA ALA A 31 -20.34 -12.64 -3.98
C ALA A 31 -19.42 -12.15 -2.85
N ASP A 32 -18.98 -13.09 -2.02
CA ASP A 32 -18.14 -12.80 -0.85
C ASP A 32 -16.77 -12.25 -1.26
N PHE A 33 -16.47 -11.01 -0.82
CA PHE A 33 -15.23 -10.29 -1.10
C PHE A 33 -13.98 -11.07 -0.65
N GLN A 34 -14.02 -11.65 0.55
CA GLN A 34 -12.90 -12.37 1.16
C GLN A 34 -12.57 -13.66 0.40
N LYS A 35 -13.56 -14.31 -0.21
CA LYS A 35 -13.35 -15.51 -1.02
C LYS A 35 -12.97 -15.19 -2.47
N ARG A 36 -13.43 -14.04 -3.00
CA ARG A 36 -13.26 -13.70 -4.42
C ARG A 36 -12.00 -12.90 -4.71
N LEU A 37 -11.64 -11.95 -3.85
CA LEU A 37 -10.61 -10.95 -4.15
C LEU A 37 -9.41 -10.98 -3.20
N VAL A 38 -9.56 -11.57 -2.01
CA VAL A 38 -8.44 -11.70 -1.06
C VAL A 38 -7.62 -12.94 -1.39
N TRP A 39 -6.32 -12.75 -1.63
CA TRP A 39 -5.41 -13.85 -1.89
C TRP A 39 -4.84 -14.39 -0.57
N ARG A 40 -4.99 -15.70 -0.35
CA ARG A 40 -4.36 -16.40 0.78
C ARG A 40 -3.04 -17.02 0.33
N THR A 41 -1.94 -16.54 0.89
CA THR A 41 -0.62 -17.13 0.65
C THR A 41 -0.50 -18.46 1.39
N LYS A 42 0.46 -19.30 0.98
CA LYS A 42 0.67 -20.62 1.62
C LYS A 42 1.16 -20.49 3.06
N GLU A 43 1.77 -19.35 3.38
CA GLU A 43 2.27 -18.96 4.70
C GLU A 43 1.14 -18.46 5.62
N GLY A 44 -0.09 -18.33 5.12
CA GLY A 44 -1.26 -17.94 5.91
C GLY A 44 -1.56 -16.44 5.93
N PHE A 45 -0.92 -15.64 5.06
CA PHE A 45 -1.23 -14.22 4.95
C PHE A 45 -2.40 -13.95 4.00
N ASN A 46 -3.24 -12.98 4.37
CA ASN A 46 -4.28 -12.44 3.51
C ASN A 46 -3.75 -11.18 2.82
N VAL A 47 -3.63 -11.22 1.50
CA VAL A 47 -3.26 -10.07 0.67
C VAL A 47 -4.54 -9.46 0.14
N ASN A 48 -4.81 -8.21 0.53
CA ASN A 48 -5.98 -7.46 0.10
C ASN A 48 -5.77 -6.92 -1.33
N PRO A 49 -6.85 -6.76 -2.11
CA PRO A 49 -6.76 -6.27 -3.49
C PRO A 49 -6.45 -4.77 -3.60
N PHE A 50 -6.58 -4.00 -2.51
CA PHE A 50 -6.19 -2.59 -2.43
C PHE A 50 -5.80 -2.23 -0.99
N TYR A 51 -5.09 -1.10 -0.86
CA TYR A 51 -4.68 -0.50 0.41
C TYR A 51 -4.82 1.02 0.32
N ARG A 52 -5.02 1.68 1.45
CA ARG A 52 -5.30 3.12 1.59
C ARG A 52 -4.39 3.75 2.63
N ALA A 53 -4.41 5.09 2.72
CA ALA A 53 -3.55 5.83 3.65
C ALA A 53 -3.81 5.47 5.12
N GLU A 54 -5.05 5.13 5.47
CA GLU A 54 -5.44 4.65 6.79
C GLU A 54 -4.77 3.31 7.18
N ASP A 55 -4.45 2.44 6.21
CA ASP A 55 -3.82 1.13 6.49
C ASP A 55 -2.39 1.24 6.99
N ILE A 56 -1.75 2.40 6.79
CA ILE A 56 -0.41 2.70 7.27
C ILE A 56 -0.41 3.70 8.42
N GLU A 57 -1.58 4.08 8.93
CA GLU A 57 -1.69 5.00 10.05
C GLU A 57 -1.02 4.40 11.31
N GLY A 58 -0.19 5.19 11.98
CA GLY A 58 0.57 4.71 13.15
C GLY A 58 1.75 3.80 12.82
N PHE A 59 2.07 3.56 11.54
CA PHE A 59 3.22 2.77 11.16
C PHE A 59 4.53 3.54 11.44
N LYS A 60 5.18 3.21 12.55
CA LYS A 60 6.38 3.91 13.06
C LYS A 60 7.56 3.95 12.08
N ALA A 61 7.56 3.06 11.08
CA ALA A 61 8.64 2.93 10.14
C ALA A 61 8.51 3.78 8.86
N LEU A 62 7.46 4.59 8.74
CA LEU A 62 7.24 5.42 7.56
C LEU A 62 8.38 6.42 7.34
N ASP A 63 8.84 7.05 8.43
CA ASP A 63 9.88 8.08 8.42
C ASP A 63 11.31 7.52 8.57
N ASN A 64 11.47 6.19 8.67
CA ASN A 64 12.79 5.59 8.81
C ASN A 64 13.62 5.78 7.54
N LEU A 65 14.89 6.17 7.70
CA LEU A 65 15.85 6.24 6.60
C LEU A 65 16.69 4.96 6.49
N PRO A 66 17.24 4.65 5.31
CA PRO A 66 18.23 3.58 5.15
C PRO A 66 19.42 3.76 6.11
N GLY A 67 19.90 2.68 6.70
CA GLY A 67 21.01 2.67 7.67
C GLY A 67 20.65 3.18 9.07
N GLN A 68 19.37 3.35 9.40
CA GLN A 68 18.90 3.67 10.76
C GLN A 68 18.13 2.49 11.36
N PHE A 69 18.32 2.22 12.65
CA PHE A 69 17.52 1.24 13.40
C PHE A 69 16.03 1.60 13.31
N PRO A 70 15.10 0.63 13.09
CA PRO A 70 15.26 -0.83 13.02
C PRO A 70 15.62 -1.40 11.64
N TYR A 71 16.20 -0.61 10.75
CA TYR A 71 16.76 -1.01 9.44
C TYR A 71 15.75 -1.56 8.43
N VAL A 72 14.47 -1.18 8.55
CA VAL A 72 13.38 -1.61 7.66
C VAL A 72 13.64 -1.25 6.20
N ARG A 73 14.34 -0.13 5.94
CA ARG A 73 14.71 0.32 4.58
C ARG A 73 16.14 -0.07 4.16
N GLY A 74 16.75 -1.04 4.84
CA GLY A 74 18.12 -1.49 4.60
C GLY A 74 19.14 -0.98 5.61
N THR A 75 20.28 -1.67 5.69
CA THR A 75 21.37 -1.38 6.64
C THR A 75 22.39 -0.37 6.11
N LYS A 76 22.43 -0.16 4.79
CA LYS A 76 23.34 0.78 4.11
C LYS A 76 22.55 1.91 3.47
N LYS A 77 23.23 3.02 3.20
CA LYS A 77 22.69 4.18 2.50
C LYS A 77 23.00 4.21 1.00
N ASP A 78 23.91 3.34 0.56
CA ASP A 78 24.28 3.17 -0.85
C ASP A 78 23.54 1.97 -1.48
N ASN A 79 23.60 1.91 -2.82
CA ASN A 79 23.01 0.83 -3.62
C ASN A 79 24.08 -0.11 -4.21
N ASN A 80 25.19 -0.33 -3.49
CA ASN A 80 26.29 -1.16 -3.99
C ASN A 80 26.07 -2.64 -3.63
N TRP A 81 25.37 -3.35 -4.50
CA TRP A 81 25.13 -4.80 -4.38
C TRP A 81 26.25 -5.59 -5.06
N TYR A 82 26.73 -6.67 -4.45
CA TYR A 82 27.73 -7.53 -5.08
C TYR A 82 27.09 -8.46 -6.12
N VAL A 83 27.68 -8.53 -7.30
CA VAL A 83 27.37 -9.60 -8.26
C VAL A 83 28.07 -10.87 -7.79
N ARG A 84 27.31 -11.93 -7.54
CA ARG A 84 27.81 -13.26 -7.16
C ARG A 84 27.40 -14.23 -8.28
N GLN A 85 28.38 -14.71 -9.04
CA GLN A 85 28.20 -15.86 -9.93
C GLN A 85 28.79 -17.07 -9.22
N GLU A 86 28.02 -18.15 -9.13
CA GLU A 86 28.56 -19.49 -8.81
C GLU A 86 29.26 -20.10 -10.01
#